data_AF-A0A9P5CPN0-F1
#
_entry.id   AF-A0A9P5CPN0-F1
#
_cell.length_a   1.000
_cell.length_b   1.000
_cell.length_c   1.000
_cell.angle_alpha   90.00
_cell.angle_beta   90.00
_cell.angle_gamma   90.00
#
_symmetry.space_group_name_H-M   'P 1'
#
loop_
_entity.id
_entity.type
_entity.pdbx_description
1 polymer ?
#
loop_
_entity_poly.entity_id
_entity_poly.type
_entity_poly.pdbx_seq_one_letter_code
_entity_poly.pdbx_strand_id
1 'polypeptide(L)'
;MRPSSYPLATGLDLSSLTNITHTYNLTDTNCHDGPSYLVCADTASIKAEACNAVAEQADSQTALTACNCVYYSEMMNCYMASCWNKVYECEYQEYAIQYISECALDIRTAGIPFFPFPSGAPDSCSCNLGTLYMAIDNSEAEGADCATAVSSAALSDAGTDPVTTADEEAACACCGESGALSAFYDICPGTDPAFIGINNIFMSLASFDQPWSTCAPFLNAYACNTDLNFTSPAYGTFYTPDNMPENGTASLSNIAGTVSAPPSGTVFSYTNHYYSTVYTITADIENTTVAVTVTGTTGAVGTPTQNGAGPFSTSQSAARVLSPMTGWRPSAAFMCLMFII
;
A
#
# COMPACT_ATOMS: atom_id res chain seq x y z
N MET A 1 28.28 -19.95 25.41
CA MET A 1 27.10 -19.67 24.56
C MET A 1 27.24 -18.23 24.12
N ARG A 2 27.32 -17.98 22.81
CA ARG A 2 27.56 -16.64 22.27
C ARG A 2 26.25 -15.83 22.36
N PRO A 3 26.29 -14.54 22.71
CA PRO A 3 25.10 -13.70 22.62
C PRO A 3 24.71 -13.59 21.14
N SER A 4 23.45 -13.92 20.84
CA SER A 4 22.87 -13.63 19.52
C SER A 4 22.67 -12.13 19.47
N SER A 5 23.48 -11.44 18.68
CA SER A 5 23.30 -10.03 18.38
C SER A 5 22.16 -9.91 17.39
N TYR A 6 20.95 -9.60 17.90
CA TYR A 6 19.84 -9.18 17.06
C TYR A 6 20.23 -7.87 16.35
N PRO A 7 20.08 -7.77 15.02
CA PRO A 7 20.28 -6.50 14.33
C PRO A 7 19.20 -5.52 14.81
N LEU A 8 19.64 -4.31 15.17
CA LEU A 8 18.76 -3.16 15.40
C LEU A 8 17.85 -2.98 14.18
N ALA A 9 16.54 -3.18 14.37
CA ALA A 9 15.54 -2.98 13.33
C ALA A 9 15.44 -1.49 12.98
N THR A 10 16.25 -1.04 12.03
CA THR A 10 15.97 0.19 11.29
C THR A 10 14.85 -0.14 10.31
N GLY A 11 13.63 0.33 10.59
CA GLY A 11 12.48 0.44 9.67
C GLY A 11 12.23 -0.70 8.69
N LEU A 12 11.05 -1.32 8.76
CA LEU A 12 10.56 -2.37 7.86
C LEU A 12 11.07 -2.23 6.40
N ASP A 13 11.86 -3.23 5.98
CA ASP A 13 12.16 -3.42 4.57
C ASP A 13 10.98 -4.17 3.92
N LEU A 14 9.99 -3.39 3.50
CA LEU A 14 8.87 -3.82 2.68
C LEU A 14 9.32 -4.39 1.31
N SER A 15 10.61 -4.43 0.97
CA SER A 15 11.09 -5.09 -0.26
C SER A 15 10.95 -6.63 -0.23
N SER A 16 10.74 -7.23 0.95
CA SER A 16 10.38 -8.66 1.07
C SER A 16 8.97 -8.97 0.56
N LEU A 17 8.16 -7.95 0.22
CA LEU A 17 6.82 -8.06 -0.37
C LEU A 17 6.81 -8.40 -1.88
N THR A 18 7.96 -8.64 -2.51
CA THR A 18 8.14 -8.71 -3.98
C THR A 18 7.59 -9.95 -4.70
N ASN A 19 6.64 -10.68 -4.10
CA ASN A 19 5.88 -11.74 -4.79
C ASN A 19 4.43 -11.36 -5.12
N ILE A 20 4.13 -10.06 -5.24
CA ILE A 20 2.92 -9.64 -5.94
C ILE A 20 3.16 -9.85 -7.45
N THR A 21 2.77 -11.02 -7.96
CA THR A 21 2.64 -11.27 -9.40
C THR A 21 1.44 -10.53 -10.02
N HIS A 22 0.73 -9.73 -9.22
CA HIS A 22 -0.39 -8.90 -9.63
C HIS A 22 0.01 -7.41 -9.67
N THR A 23 0.47 -6.94 -10.82
CA THR A 23 0.57 -5.48 -11.02
C THR A 23 -0.85 -4.92 -11.06
N TYR A 24 -1.23 -4.15 -10.04
CA TYR A 24 -2.52 -3.47 -10.03
C TYR A 24 -2.42 -2.23 -10.89
N ASN A 25 -3.27 -2.15 -11.90
CA ASN A 25 -3.37 -0.99 -12.76
C ASN A 25 -4.74 -0.36 -12.56
N LEU A 26 -4.74 0.90 -12.14
CA LEU A 26 -5.94 1.72 -12.13
C LEU A 26 -6.48 1.88 -13.55
N THR A 27 -7.79 1.75 -13.74
CA THR A 27 -8.45 1.86 -15.05
C THR A 27 -9.45 3.00 -15.06
N ASP A 28 -9.85 3.45 -16.26
CA ASP A 28 -10.87 4.48 -16.46
C ASP A 28 -12.31 3.99 -16.23
N THR A 29 -12.46 2.70 -15.92
CA THR A 29 -13.76 2.02 -15.81
C THR A 29 -14.63 2.70 -14.76
N ASN A 30 -15.78 3.25 -15.19
CA ASN A 30 -16.74 3.93 -14.33
C ASN A 30 -16.18 5.13 -13.53
N CYS A 31 -15.05 5.69 -13.97
CA CYS A 31 -14.58 6.98 -13.46
C CYS A 31 -15.58 8.09 -13.76
N HIS A 32 -15.60 9.12 -12.92
CA HIS A 32 -16.42 10.30 -13.13
C HIS A 32 -16.12 10.96 -14.49
N ASP A 33 -14.83 11.10 -14.80
CA ASP A 33 -14.32 11.54 -16.11
C ASP A 33 -13.20 10.60 -16.60
N GLY A 34 -13.59 9.43 -17.12
CA GLY A 34 -12.66 8.45 -17.70
C GLY A 34 -11.74 9.01 -18.81
N PRO A 35 -12.25 9.81 -19.77
CA PRO A 35 -11.40 10.45 -20.77
C PRO A 35 -10.30 11.34 -20.18
N SER A 36 -10.62 12.19 -19.20
CA SER A 36 -9.60 13.03 -18.54
C SER A 36 -8.59 12.18 -17.76
N TYR A 37 -9.05 11.11 -17.11
CA TYR A 37 -8.15 10.15 -16.46
C TYR A 37 -7.14 9.56 -17.46
N LEU A 38 -7.58 9.11 -18.64
CA LEU A 38 -6.69 8.52 -19.65
C LEU A 38 -5.63 9.52 -20.13
N VAL A 39 -6.02 10.77 -20.39
CA VAL A 39 -5.07 11.83 -20.79
C VAL A 39 -4.03 12.09 -19.70
N CYS A 40 -4.48 12.12 -18.44
CA CYS A 40 -3.60 12.30 -17.29
C CYS A 40 -2.66 11.09 -17.12
N ALA A 41 -3.18 9.87 -17.19
CA ALA A 41 -2.42 8.63 -17.08
C ALA A 41 -1.37 8.47 -18.18
N ASP A 42 -1.69 8.84 -19.42
CA ASP A 42 -0.73 8.87 -20.53
C ASP A 42 0.40 9.88 -20.25
N THR A 43 0.06 11.05 -19.69
CA THR A 43 1.04 12.07 -19.32
C THR A 43 1.96 11.58 -18.20
N ALA A 44 1.40 10.93 -17.17
CA ALA A 44 2.15 10.30 -16.09
C ALA A 44 3.11 9.21 -16.62
N SER A 45 2.63 8.39 -17.55
CA SER A 45 3.41 7.33 -18.19
C SER A 45 4.60 7.90 -18.99
N ILE A 46 4.35 8.90 -19.85
CA ILE A 46 5.40 9.57 -20.63
C ILE A 46 6.47 10.20 -19.71
N LYS A 47 6.05 10.80 -18.60
CA LYS A 47 6.96 11.39 -17.61
C LYS A 47 7.84 10.32 -16.96
N ALA A 48 7.25 9.18 -16.58
CA ALA A 48 7.97 8.07 -15.99
C ALA A 48 8.96 7.42 -16.97
N GLU A 49 8.57 7.23 -18.23
CA GLU A 49 9.45 6.72 -19.30
C GLU A 49 10.64 7.63 -19.54
N ALA A 50 10.42 8.94 -19.59
CA ALA A 50 11.50 9.92 -19.74
C ALA A 50 12.47 9.88 -18.54
N CYS A 51 11.95 9.70 -17.33
CA CYS A 51 12.76 9.54 -16.13
C CYS A 51 13.58 8.24 -16.18
N ASN A 52 12.94 7.11 -16.51
CA ASN A 52 13.59 5.81 -16.64
C ASN A 52 14.72 5.84 -17.66
N ALA A 53 14.52 6.47 -18.82
CA ALA A 53 15.56 6.60 -19.84
C ALA A 53 16.82 7.33 -19.32
N VAL A 54 16.67 8.30 -18.41
CA VAL A 54 17.81 9.00 -17.77
C VAL A 54 18.47 8.10 -16.72
N ALA A 55 17.67 7.40 -15.92
CA ALA A 55 18.15 6.46 -14.90
C ALA A 55 18.93 5.28 -15.50
N GLU A 56 18.47 4.74 -16.63
CA GLU A 56 19.15 3.69 -17.40
C GLU A 56 20.49 4.18 -17.95
N GLN A 57 20.53 5.40 -18.51
CA GLN A 57 21.78 6.00 -18.98
C GLN A 57 22.79 6.20 -17.86
N ALA A 58 22.31 6.42 -16.63
CA ALA A 58 23.13 6.55 -15.44
C ALA A 58 23.47 5.21 -14.76
N ASP A 59 22.97 4.08 -15.28
CA ASP A 59 23.09 2.74 -14.69
C ASP A 59 22.72 2.71 -13.20
N SER A 60 21.65 3.43 -12.84
CA SER A 60 21.27 3.64 -11.45
C SER A 60 19.94 2.96 -11.12
N GLN A 61 20.01 1.82 -10.44
CA GLN A 61 18.83 1.11 -9.95
C GLN A 61 18.00 1.95 -8.97
N THR A 62 18.66 2.73 -8.11
CA THR A 62 17.97 3.66 -7.21
C THR A 62 17.21 4.73 -7.97
N ALA A 63 17.78 5.27 -9.05
CA ALA A 63 17.08 6.23 -9.89
C ALA A 63 15.88 5.59 -10.62
N LEU A 64 16.00 4.34 -11.09
CA LEU A 64 14.89 3.60 -11.69
C LEU A 64 13.73 3.42 -10.71
N THR A 65 14.01 2.98 -9.48
CA THR A 65 12.99 2.88 -8.43
C THR A 65 12.34 4.24 -8.17
N ALA A 66 13.13 5.31 -8.02
CA ALA A 66 12.59 6.65 -7.81
C ALA A 66 11.68 7.13 -8.96
N CYS A 67 12.02 6.82 -10.22
CA CYS A 67 11.21 7.12 -11.39
C CYS A 67 9.89 6.35 -11.41
N ASN A 68 9.91 5.07 -11.02
CA ASN A 68 8.69 4.28 -10.87
C ASN A 68 7.79 4.83 -9.74
N CYS A 69 8.38 5.33 -8.67
CA CYS A 69 7.64 5.97 -7.58
C CYS A 69 6.98 7.29 -8.01
N VAL A 70 7.57 8.01 -8.97
CA VAL A 70 6.92 9.16 -9.61
C VAL A 70 5.68 8.69 -10.36
N TYR A 71 5.79 7.61 -11.16
CA TYR A 71 4.64 7.03 -11.87
C TYR A 71 3.48 6.72 -10.91
N TYR A 72 3.74 6.01 -9.81
CA TYR A 72 2.70 5.70 -8.83
C TYR A 72 2.01 6.95 -8.30
N SER A 73 2.79 7.94 -7.85
CA SER A 73 2.22 9.18 -7.30
C SER A 73 1.38 9.96 -8.33
N GLU A 74 1.83 10.02 -9.58
CA GLU A 74 1.12 10.75 -10.64
C GLU A 74 -0.15 10.03 -11.07
N MET A 75 -0.12 8.70 -11.18
CA MET A 75 -1.31 7.89 -11.46
C MET A 75 -2.36 8.02 -10.34
N MET A 76 -1.93 8.03 -9.07
CA MET A 76 -2.85 8.32 -7.95
C MET A 76 -3.45 9.72 -8.08
N ASN A 77 -2.65 10.73 -8.44
CA ASN A 77 -3.13 12.11 -8.64
C ASN A 77 -4.18 12.18 -9.76
N CYS A 78 -3.93 11.52 -10.89
CA CYS A 78 -4.89 11.41 -11.98
C CYS A 78 -6.19 10.75 -11.53
N TYR A 79 -6.09 9.69 -10.74
CA TYR A 79 -7.25 8.98 -10.21
C TYR A 79 -8.05 9.84 -9.23
N MET A 80 -7.39 10.60 -8.37
CA MET A 80 -8.06 11.52 -7.44
C MET A 80 -8.68 12.74 -8.14
N ALA A 81 -8.18 13.14 -9.30
CA ALA A 81 -8.75 14.22 -10.09
C ALA A 81 -9.99 13.73 -10.87
N SER A 82 -9.88 12.62 -11.59
CA SER A 82 -10.85 12.21 -12.62
C SER A 82 -11.68 10.97 -12.25
N CYS A 83 -11.22 10.18 -11.28
CA CYS A 83 -11.85 8.97 -10.76
C CYS A 83 -12.15 9.09 -9.25
N TRP A 84 -12.35 10.30 -8.73
CA TRP A 84 -12.60 10.55 -7.31
C TRP A 84 -13.79 9.76 -6.75
N ASN A 85 -14.71 9.32 -7.61
CA ASN A 85 -15.85 8.51 -7.25
C ASN A 85 -15.51 7.03 -6.97
N LYS A 86 -14.23 6.66 -7.11
CA LYS A 86 -13.72 5.28 -7.04
C LYS A 86 -12.56 5.11 -6.06
N VAL A 87 -12.16 6.17 -5.35
CA VAL A 87 -10.99 6.16 -4.44
C VAL A 87 -11.14 5.26 -3.20
N TYR A 88 -12.31 4.67 -2.98
CA TYR A 88 -12.53 3.73 -1.89
C TYR A 88 -12.57 2.26 -2.34
N GLU A 89 -12.64 2.01 -3.64
CA GLU A 89 -12.69 0.67 -4.22
C GLU A 89 -11.41 -0.12 -3.94
N CYS A 90 -11.50 -1.45 -3.98
CA CYS A 90 -10.38 -2.36 -3.78
C CYS A 90 -9.22 -2.04 -4.69
N GLU A 91 -9.49 -1.72 -5.95
CA GLU A 91 -8.47 -1.39 -6.96
C GLU A 91 -7.60 -0.20 -6.53
N TYR A 92 -8.19 0.85 -5.95
CA TYR A 92 -7.43 1.99 -5.43
C TYR A 92 -6.61 1.61 -4.19
N GLN A 93 -7.20 0.83 -3.29
CA GLN A 93 -6.55 0.43 -2.05
C GLN A 93 -5.38 -0.53 -2.30
N GLU A 94 -5.54 -1.47 -3.23
CA GLU A 94 -4.48 -2.38 -3.69
C GLU A 94 -3.37 -1.62 -4.42
N TYR A 95 -3.71 -0.63 -5.25
CA TYR A 95 -2.74 0.25 -5.88
C TYR A 95 -1.93 1.06 -4.85
N ALA A 96 -2.58 1.57 -3.81
CA ALA A 96 -1.90 2.29 -2.72
C ALA A 96 -0.92 1.38 -1.96
N ILE A 97 -1.30 0.12 -1.68
CA ILE A 97 -0.38 -0.87 -1.08
C ILE A 97 0.80 -1.14 -1.98
N GLN A 98 0.56 -1.31 -3.29
CA GLN A 98 1.63 -1.52 -4.25
C GLN A 98 2.58 -0.32 -4.27
N TYR A 99 2.05 0.91 -4.24
CA TYR A 99 2.87 2.12 -4.15
C TYR A 99 3.72 2.14 -2.87
N ILE A 100 3.12 1.85 -1.72
CA ILE A 100 3.82 1.77 -0.43
C ILE A 100 4.97 0.76 -0.50
N SER A 101 4.68 -0.44 -1.00
CA SER A 101 5.62 -1.54 -1.10
C SER A 101 6.78 -1.25 -2.04
N GLU A 102 6.50 -0.87 -3.29
CA GLU A 102 7.51 -0.68 -4.34
C GLU A 102 8.41 0.53 -4.08
N CYS A 103 7.91 1.50 -3.30
CA CYS A 103 8.62 2.74 -3.00
C CYS A 103 9.18 2.78 -1.58
N ALA A 104 9.03 1.70 -0.82
CA ALA A 104 9.43 1.60 0.59
C ALA A 104 8.91 2.81 1.40
N LEU A 105 7.64 3.14 1.21
CA LEU A 105 7.00 4.22 1.96
C LEU A 105 6.65 3.71 3.35
N ASP A 106 6.82 4.55 4.35
CA ASP A 106 6.22 4.32 5.65
C ASP A 106 4.72 4.58 5.55
N ILE A 107 3.90 3.54 5.68
CA ILE A 107 2.43 3.61 5.60
C ILE A 107 1.82 4.62 6.57
N ARG A 108 2.46 4.88 7.72
CA ARG A 108 1.97 5.82 8.75
C ARG A 108 2.13 7.26 8.34
N THR A 109 3.17 7.53 7.55
CA THR A 109 3.59 8.89 7.20
C THR A 109 3.49 9.19 5.71
N ALA A 110 3.24 8.21 4.85
CA ALA A 110 3.20 8.38 3.40
C ALA A 110 2.22 9.46 2.93
N GLY A 111 1.14 9.69 3.71
CA GLY A 111 0.15 10.73 3.42
C GLY A 111 -0.68 10.43 2.18
N ILE A 112 -0.88 9.15 1.87
CA ILE A 112 -1.67 8.71 0.72
C ILE A 112 -3.15 9.07 0.97
N PRO A 113 -3.77 9.93 0.13
CA PRO A 113 -5.15 10.33 0.35
C PRO A 113 -6.10 9.12 0.26
N PHE A 114 -7.17 9.14 1.05
CA PHE A 114 -8.21 8.09 1.03
C PHE A 114 -7.72 6.67 1.36
N PHE A 115 -6.52 6.55 1.94
CA PHE A 115 -5.94 5.30 2.40
C PHE A 115 -5.47 5.45 3.85
N PRO A 116 -6.16 4.88 4.85
CA PRO A 116 -7.39 4.09 4.73
C PRO A 116 -8.62 4.90 4.32
N PHE A 117 -9.62 4.22 3.75
CA PHE A 117 -10.94 4.82 3.53
C PHE A 117 -11.74 4.90 4.85
N PRO A 118 -12.70 5.85 5.00
CA PRO A 118 -13.49 5.98 6.21
C PRO A 118 -14.50 4.84 6.39
N SER A 119 -14.85 4.50 7.63
CA SER A 119 -15.84 3.46 7.94
C SER A 119 -17.19 3.74 7.26
N GLY A 120 -17.76 2.72 6.62
CA GLY A 120 -19.04 2.83 5.91
C GLY A 120 -18.99 3.66 4.63
N ALA A 121 -17.80 3.92 4.08
CA ALA A 121 -17.64 4.56 2.79
C ALA A 121 -18.45 3.83 1.70
N PRO A 122 -19.20 4.55 0.85
CA PRO A 122 -19.92 3.94 -0.25
C PRO A 122 -18.93 3.42 -1.30
N ASP A 123 -19.27 2.32 -1.97
CA ASP A 123 -18.42 1.71 -3.01
C ASP A 123 -17.02 1.33 -2.50
N SER A 124 -16.87 1.12 -1.19
CA SER A 124 -15.59 0.80 -0.60
C SER A 124 -15.20 -0.65 -0.81
N CYS A 125 -13.92 -0.96 -0.72
CA CYS A 125 -13.47 -2.33 -0.67
C CYS A 125 -14.11 -3.09 0.50
N SER A 126 -14.41 -4.37 0.31
CA SER A 126 -15.00 -5.26 1.32
C SER A 126 -14.11 -5.46 2.55
N CYS A 127 -12.83 -5.14 2.42
CA CYS A 127 -11.81 -5.20 3.44
C CYS A 127 -11.08 -3.84 3.44
N ASN A 128 -10.98 -3.19 4.59
CA ASN A 128 -10.29 -1.91 4.68
C ASN A 128 -8.78 -2.14 4.73
N LEU A 129 -8.19 -2.29 3.54
CA LEU A 129 -6.80 -2.66 3.38
C LEU A 129 -5.84 -1.66 4.04
N GLY A 130 -6.12 -0.35 3.96
CA GLY A 130 -5.30 0.63 4.67
C GLY A 130 -5.34 0.46 6.19
N THR A 131 -6.51 0.20 6.77
CA THR A 131 -6.63 -0.02 8.21
C THR A 131 -5.95 -1.33 8.61
N LEU A 132 -6.08 -2.37 7.78
CA LEU A 132 -5.43 -3.65 7.98
C LEU A 132 -3.91 -3.52 8.00
N TYR A 133 -3.32 -2.93 6.95
CA TYR A 133 -1.87 -2.81 6.86
C TYR A 133 -1.30 -1.90 7.96
N MET A 134 -1.99 -0.83 8.33
CA MET A 134 -1.58 0.00 9.47
C MET A 134 -1.62 -0.78 10.80
N ALA A 135 -2.62 -1.64 11.01
CA ALA A 135 -2.73 -2.44 12.23
C ALA A 135 -1.65 -3.53 12.31
N ILE A 136 -1.28 -4.11 11.17
CA ILE A 136 -0.17 -5.06 11.07
C ILE A 136 1.15 -4.34 11.39
N ASP A 137 1.43 -3.22 10.72
CA ASP A 137 2.64 -2.43 10.95
C ASP A 137 2.73 -1.93 12.41
N ASN A 138 1.60 -1.59 13.05
CA ASN A 138 1.53 -1.32 14.50
C ASN A 138 1.97 -2.50 15.34
N SER A 139 1.45 -3.68 15.05
CA SER A 139 1.75 -4.88 15.83
C SER A 139 3.23 -5.26 15.70
N GLU A 140 3.79 -5.07 14.49
CA GLU A 140 5.21 -5.32 14.25
C GLU A 140 6.11 -4.31 14.97
N ALA A 141 5.79 -3.01 14.89
CA ALA A 141 6.51 -1.96 15.59
C ALA A 141 6.48 -2.14 17.12
N GLU A 142 5.32 -2.48 17.68
CA GLU A 142 5.17 -2.79 19.11
C GLU A 142 5.97 -4.03 19.51
N GLY A 143 6.04 -5.05 18.65
CA GLY A 143 6.91 -6.21 18.82
C GLY A 143 8.39 -5.85 18.92
N ALA A 144 8.87 -5.02 18.02
CA ALA A 144 10.25 -4.55 18.01
C ALA A 144 10.57 -3.67 19.24
N ASP A 145 9.66 -2.77 19.62
CA ASP A 145 9.80 -1.91 20.80
C ASP A 145 9.81 -2.75 22.08
N CYS A 146 8.93 -3.75 22.19
CA CYS A 146 8.88 -4.69 23.30
C CYS A 146 10.21 -5.46 23.44
N ALA A 147 10.71 -6.07 22.36
CA ALA A 147 11.97 -6.82 22.40
C ALA A 147 13.17 -5.90 22.75
N THR A 148 13.16 -4.66 22.27
CA THR A 148 14.18 -3.65 22.62
C THR A 148 14.09 -3.26 24.10
N ALA A 149 12.90 -3.12 24.65
CA ALA A 149 12.69 -2.82 26.07
C ALA A 149 13.18 -3.97 26.97
N VAL A 150 12.86 -5.22 26.62
CA VAL A 150 13.30 -6.42 27.36
C VAL A 150 14.82 -6.54 27.34
N SER A 151 15.44 -6.48 26.16
CA SER A 151 16.89 -6.59 26.02
C SER A 151 17.65 -5.45 26.72
N SER A 152 17.15 -4.22 26.63
CA SER A 152 17.77 -3.07 27.33
C SER A 152 17.65 -3.17 28.85
N ALA A 153 16.52 -3.66 29.37
CA ALA A 153 16.35 -3.93 30.79
C ALA A 153 17.34 -5.00 31.27
N ALA A 154 17.49 -6.10 30.53
CA ALA A 154 18.44 -7.17 30.84
C ALA A 154 19.91 -6.71 30.86
N LEU A 155 20.29 -5.77 29.97
CA LEU A 155 21.63 -5.17 29.99
C LEU A 155 21.87 -4.26 31.20
N SER A 156 20.81 -3.65 31.73
CA SER A 156 20.89 -2.70 32.85
C SER A 156 20.86 -3.37 34.23
N ASP A 157 20.36 -4.60 34.33
CA ASP A 157 20.32 -5.38 35.56
C ASP A 157 21.18 -6.65 35.44
N ALA A 158 22.38 -6.61 36.02
CA ALA A 158 23.33 -7.72 36.00
C ALA A 158 22.83 -8.99 36.75
N GLY A 159 21.65 -8.93 37.37
CA GLY A 159 20.99 -10.06 38.03
C GLY A 159 19.91 -10.77 37.22
N THR A 160 19.54 -10.28 36.03
CA THR A 160 18.47 -10.88 35.23
C THR A 160 18.89 -12.24 34.67
N ASP A 161 18.03 -13.24 34.83
CA ASP A 161 18.28 -14.59 34.31
C ASP A 161 18.16 -14.58 32.77
N PRO A 162 19.22 -14.96 32.03
CA PRO A 162 19.18 -15.00 30.57
C PRO A 162 18.05 -15.85 29.98
N VAL A 163 17.55 -16.85 30.71
CA VAL A 163 16.43 -17.69 30.25
C VAL A 163 15.13 -16.88 30.27
N THR A 164 14.90 -16.10 31.33
CA THR A 164 13.69 -15.26 31.45
C THR A 164 13.65 -14.16 30.40
N THR A 165 14.81 -13.56 30.08
CA THR A 165 14.93 -12.57 29.00
C THR A 165 14.58 -13.17 27.64
N ALA A 166 15.08 -14.38 27.34
CA ALA A 166 14.78 -15.03 26.06
C ALA A 166 13.29 -15.41 25.93
N ASP A 167 12.65 -15.84 27.02
CA ASP A 167 11.21 -16.14 27.02
C ASP A 167 10.35 -14.88 26.85
N GLU A 168 10.73 -13.75 27.46
CA GLU A 168 10.05 -12.46 27.28
C GLU A 168 10.25 -11.89 25.86
N GLU A 169 11.46 -12.01 25.28
CA GLU A 169 11.72 -11.65 23.88
C GLU A 169 10.87 -12.49 22.91
N ALA A 170 10.77 -13.80 23.15
CA ALA A 170 9.88 -14.68 22.38
C ALA A 170 8.40 -14.30 22.56
N ALA A 171 8.00 -13.90 23.76
CA ALA A 171 6.65 -13.41 24.02
C ALA A 171 6.35 -12.09 23.28
N CYS A 172 7.30 -11.15 23.21
CA CYS A 172 7.17 -9.93 22.41
C CYS A 172 6.91 -10.26 20.93
N ALA A 173 7.73 -11.13 20.34
CA ALA A 173 7.54 -11.60 18.96
C ALA A 173 6.14 -12.22 18.75
N CYS A 174 5.76 -13.15 19.62
CA CYS A 174 4.46 -13.82 19.55
C CYS A 174 3.28 -12.85 19.71
N CYS A 175 3.40 -11.82 20.54
CA CYS A 175 2.39 -10.78 20.68
C CYS A 175 2.28 -9.88 19.44
N GLY A 176 3.40 -9.57 18.78
CA GLY A 176 3.40 -8.88 17.49
C GLY A 176 2.73 -9.70 16.39
N GLU A 177 3.09 -10.98 16.26
CA GLU A 177 2.43 -11.91 15.32
C GLU A 177 0.94 -12.04 15.61
N SER A 178 0.58 -12.20 16.89
CA SER A 178 -0.81 -12.30 17.32
C SER A 178 -1.59 -11.03 16.99
N GLY A 179 -1.04 -9.84 17.26
CA GLY A 179 -1.67 -8.57 16.92
C GLY A 179 -1.92 -8.42 15.43
N ALA A 180 -0.91 -8.72 14.60
CA ALA A 180 -0.99 -8.63 13.14
C ALA A 180 -2.04 -9.60 12.58
N LEU A 181 -2.02 -10.85 13.02
CA LEU A 181 -2.99 -11.87 12.59
C LEU A 181 -4.39 -11.53 13.07
N SER A 182 -4.53 -11.07 14.31
CA SER A 182 -5.83 -10.68 14.85
C SER A 182 -6.42 -9.54 14.05
N ALA A 183 -5.63 -8.52 13.71
CA ALA A 183 -6.07 -7.43 12.84
C ALA A 183 -6.65 -7.92 11.51
N PHE A 184 -6.08 -8.96 10.91
CA PHE A 184 -6.62 -9.55 9.68
C PHE A 184 -8.04 -10.12 9.86
N TYR A 185 -8.22 -11.05 10.80
CA TYR A 185 -9.53 -11.68 11.00
C TYR A 185 -10.58 -10.68 11.49
N ASP A 186 -10.13 -9.64 12.17
CA ASP A 186 -10.97 -8.58 12.70
C ASP A 186 -11.44 -7.59 11.61
N ILE A 187 -10.52 -7.13 10.77
CA ILE A 187 -10.80 -6.10 9.76
C ILE A 187 -11.38 -6.74 8.49
N CYS A 188 -11.02 -7.99 8.20
CA CYS A 188 -11.40 -8.70 6.97
C CYS A 188 -11.95 -10.12 7.25
N PRO A 189 -12.99 -10.29 8.11
CA PRO A 189 -13.47 -11.57 8.66
C PRO A 189 -14.05 -12.60 7.67
N GLY A 190 -13.99 -12.35 6.35
CA GLY A 190 -14.49 -13.27 5.33
C GLY A 190 -13.65 -13.32 4.06
N THR A 191 -12.57 -12.54 4.01
CA THR A 191 -11.67 -12.49 2.87
C THR A 191 -10.70 -13.66 2.93
N ASP A 192 -10.48 -14.30 1.79
CA ASP A 192 -9.43 -15.31 1.67
C ASP A 192 -8.06 -14.62 1.80
N PRO A 193 -7.24 -15.04 2.78
CA PRO A 193 -5.94 -14.42 3.03
C PRO A 193 -4.98 -14.41 1.83
N ALA A 194 -5.21 -15.27 0.82
CA ALA A 194 -4.45 -15.27 -0.42
C ALA A 194 -4.64 -13.98 -1.25
N PHE A 195 -5.78 -13.28 -1.15
CA PHE A 195 -6.07 -12.08 -1.96
C PHE A 195 -5.53 -10.79 -1.37
N ILE A 196 -5.23 -10.76 -0.09
CA ILE A 196 -4.71 -9.57 0.60
C ILE A 196 -3.19 -9.63 0.82
N GLY A 197 -2.53 -10.61 0.21
CA GLY A 197 -1.10 -10.82 0.39
C GLY A 197 -0.70 -11.24 1.80
N ILE A 198 -1.59 -11.89 2.58
CA ILE A 198 -1.25 -12.32 3.95
C ILE A 198 -0.03 -13.23 3.98
N ASN A 199 0.21 -14.01 2.92
CA ASN A 199 1.38 -14.86 2.83
C ASN A 199 2.67 -14.04 2.92
N ASN A 200 2.66 -12.80 2.45
CA ASN A 200 3.76 -11.86 2.59
C ASN A 200 3.83 -11.28 4.00
N ILE A 201 2.69 -11.11 4.69
CA ILE A 201 2.65 -10.77 6.12
C ILE A 201 3.26 -11.91 6.95
N PHE A 202 2.87 -13.18 6.75
CA PHE A 202 3.53 -14.32 7.39
C PHE A 202 5.03 -14.43 7.06
N MET A 203 5.45 -13.98 5.87
CA MET A 203 6.88 -13.87 5.53
C MET A 203 7.57 -12.70 6.24
N SER A 204 6.89 -11.56 6.43
CA SER A 204 7.37 -10.43 7.25
C SER A 204 7.50 -10.84 8.71
N LEU A 205 6.52 -11.60 9.23
CA LEU A 205 6.54 -12.15 10.58
C LEU A 205 7.69 -13.14 10.80
N ALA A 206 8.21 -13.77 9.74
CA ALA A 206 9.42 -14.60 9.85
C ALA A 206 10.66 -13.79 10.28
N SER A 207 10.63 -12.45 10.17
CA SER A 207 11.70 -11.58 10.71
C SER A 207 11.78 -11.59 12.24
N PHE A 208 10.72 -12.00 12.94
CA PHE A 208 10.74 -12.18 14.39
C PHE A 208 11.53 -13.42 14.84
N ASP A 209 11.96 -14.29 13.92
CA ASP A 209 12.67 -15.55 14.20
C ASP A 209 11.94 -16.46 15.21
N GLN A 210 10.62 -16.28 15.34
CA GLN A 210 9.73 -17.11 16.14
C GLN A 210 8.70 -17.77 15.22
N PRO A 211 8.61 -19.10 15.18
CA PRO A 211 7.55 -19.76 14.45
C PRO A 211 6.20 -19.52 15.13
N TRP A 212 5.21 -19.01 14.40
CA TRP A 212 3.84 -18.84 14.92
C TRP A 212 3.33 -20.08 15.67
N SER A 213 3.57 -21.28 15.14
CA SER A 213 3.13 -22.54 15.75
C SER A 213 3.69 -22.81 17.15
N THR A 214 4.72 -22.08 17.58
CA THR A 214 5.31 -22.17 18.93
C THR A 214 4.84 -21.07 19.88
N CYS A 215 3.98 -20.16 19.44
CA CYS A 215 3.56 -18.99 20.21
C CYS A 215 2.50 -19.25 21.29
N ALA A 216 1.77 -20.36 21.22
CA ALA A 216 0.73 -20.69 22.19
C ALA A 216 1.19 -20.64 23.66
N PRO A 217 2.30 -21.27 24.10
CA PRO A 217 2.77 -21.17 25.49
C PRO A 217 3.10 -19.74 25.93
N PHE A 218 3.69 -18.92 25.05
CA PHE A 218 4.05 -17.53 25.38
C PHE A 218 2.81 -16.65 25.52
N LEU A 219 1.87 -16.74 24.57
CA LEU A 219 0.62 -15.98 24.61
C LEU A 219 -0.31 -16.38 25.77
N ASN A 220 -0.14 -17.58 26.32
CA ASN A 220 -0.84 -18.02 27.53
C ASN A 220 -0.13 -17.56 28.82
N ALA A 221 1.19 -17.33 28.77
CA ALA A 221 2.00 -16.92 29.92
C ALA A 221 2.08 -15.41 30.07
N TYR A 222 2.02 -14.67 28.97
CA TYR A 222 2.13 -13.20 28.92
C TYR A 222 0.89 -12.62 28.24
N ALA A 223 0.18 -11.75 28.96
CA ALA A 223 -0.89 -10.95 28.38
C ALA A 223 -0.27 -9.78 27.60
N CYS A 224 -0.34 -9.83 26.27
CA CYS A 224 0.29 -8.85 25.38
C CYS A 224 0.02 -7.39 25.77
N ASN A 225 -1.21 -7.07 26.16
CA ASN A 225 -1.60 -5.71 26.52
C ASN A 225 -1.16 -5.27 27.91
N THR A 226 -1.27 -6.11 28.94
CA THR A 226 -0.98 -5.72 30.33
C THR A 226 0.45 -5.97 30.75
N ASP A 227 1.06 -7.02 30.22
CA ASP A 227 2.41 -7.45 30.61
C ASP A 227 3.46 -6.86 29.68
N LEU A 228 3.12 -6.73 28.39
CA LEU A 228 4.05 -6.34 27.31
C LEU A 228 3.69 -5.03 26.58
N ASN A 229 2.68 -4.30 27.08
CA ASN A 229 2.25 -2.98 26.58
C ASN A 229 1.80 -2.90 25.12
N PHE A 230 1.35 -4.00 24.52
CA PHE A 230 0.77 -3.97 23.19
C PHE A 230 -0.59 -3.26 23.19
N THR A 231 -0.85 -2.49 22.15
CA THR A 231 -2.18 -1.96 21.90
C THR A 231 -3.10 -3.11 21.50
N SER A 232 -4.28 -3.19 22.10
CA SER A 232 -5.28 -4.17 21.70
C SER A 232 -5.62 -4.03 20.21
N PRO A 233 -5.71 -5.14 19.45
CA PRO A 233 -6.14 -5.10 18.06
C PRO A 233 -7.56 -4.53 17.96
N ALA A 234 -8.00 -4.20 16.74
CA ALA A 234 -9.23 -3.44 16.49
C ALA A 234 -10.48 -3.97 17.24
N TYR A 235 -10.60 -5.29 17.46
CA TYR A 235 -11.69 -5.90 18.24
C TYR A 235 -11.19 -6.65 19.48
N GLY A 236 -9.96 -6.39 19.89
CA GLY A 236 -9.44 -6.62 21.24
C GLY A 236 -8.97 -8.03 21.57
N THR A 237 -9.01 -8.96 20.61
CA THR A 237 -8.58 -10.34 20.83
C THR A 237 -7.20 -10.57 20.25
N PHE A 238 -6.25 -10.97 21.08
CA PHE A 238 -4.98 -11.56 20.62
C PHE A 238 -5.20 -13.05 20.43
N TYR A 239 -5.33 -13.50 19.18
CA TYR A 239 -5.46 -14.93 18.89
C TYR A 239 -4.14 -15.68 19.18
N THR A 240 -4.25 -16.95 19.53
CA THR A 240 -3.17 -17.90 19.64
C THR A 240 -3.25 -18.89 18.47
N PRO A 241 -2.19 -19.65 18.19
CA PRO A 241 -2.22 -20.67 17.14
C PRO A 241 -3.38 -21.67 17.26
N ASP A 242 -3.85 -21.91 18.49
CA ASP A 242 -4.88 -22.90 18.80
C ASP A 242 -6.32 -22.35 18.71
N ASN A 243 -6.50 -21.03 18.60
CA ASN A 243 -7.83 -20.40 18.59
C ASN A 243 -8.06 -19.44 17.42
N MET A 244 -7.24 -19.55 16.37
CA MET A 244 -7.40 -18.78 15.15
C MET A 244 -8.80 -18.99 14.53
N PRO A 245 -9.49 -17.93 14.09
CA PRO A 245 -10.72 -18.09 13.32
C PRO A 245 -10.47 -18.85 12.02
N GLU A 246 -11.52 -19.44 11.46
CA GLU A 246 -11.43 -20.06 10.13
C GLU A 246 -11.17 -19.00 9.06
N ASN A 247 -10.34 -19.35 8.07
CA ASN A 247 -10.07 -18.48 6.93
C ASN A 247 -11.37 -18.18 6.17
N GLY A 248 -11.47 -16.92 5.74
CA GLY A 248 -12.43 -16.53 4.72
C GLY A 248 -12.21 -17.23 3.39
N THR A 249 -13.22 -17.18 2.52
CA THR A 249 -13.16 -17.76 1.16
C THR A 249 -13.52 -16.75 0.08
N ALA A 250 -13.90 -15.52 0.46
CA ALA A 250 -14.30 -14.50 -0.49
C ALA A 250 -13.07 -13.79 -1.06
N SER A 251 -13.11 -13.47 -2.36
CA SER A 251 -12.20 -12.48 -2.92
C SER A 251 -12.53 -11.08 -2.39
N LEU A 252 -11.61 -10.14 -2.60
CA LEU A 252 -11.91 -8.72 -2.45
C LEU A 252 -13.02 -8.31 -3.44
N SER A 253 -13.90 -7.41 -3.01
CA SER A 253 -14.98 -6.88 -3.83
C SER A 253 -15.44 -5.51 -3.34
N ASN A 254 -15.99 -4.69 -4.21
CA ASN A 254 -16.54 -3.38 -3.83
C ASN A 254 -17.96 -3.55 -3.28
N ILE A 255 -18.22 -2.98 -2.12
CA ILE A 255 -19.55 -3.02 -1.48
C ILE A 255 -20.51 -2.07 -2.20
N ALA A 256 -21.81 -2.28 -2.04
CA ALA A 256 -22.80 -1.42 -2.69
C ALA A 256 -22.70 0.04 -2.21
N GLY A 257 -22.75 0.98 -3.15
CA GLY A 257 -22.79 2.41 -2.86
C GLY A 257 -22.40 3.23 -4.08
N THR A 258 -22.41 4.55 -3.93
CA THR A 258 -21.81 5.45 -4.92
C THR A 258 -21.30 6.69 -4.20
N VAL A 259 -20.06 7.07 -4.49
CA VAL A 259 -19.51 8.37 -4.11
C VAL A 259 -20.06 9.41 -5.08
N SER A 260 -20.90 10.34 -4.60
CA SER A 260 -21.63 11.30 -5.44
C SER A 260 -21.01 12.69 -5.52
N ALA A 261 -19.99 12.96 -4.70
CA ALA A 261 -19.20 14.18 -4.73
C ALA A 261 -17.74 13.87 -4.35
N PRO A 262 -16.75 14.67 -4.80
CA PRO A 262 -15.35 14.49 -4.43
C PRO A 262 -15.19 14.47 -2.89
N PRO A 263 -14.61 13.41 -2.29
CA PRO A 263 -14.67 13.24 -0.83
C PRO A 263 -13.98 14.34 -0.02
N SER A 264 -12.96 15.00 -0.60
CA SER A 264 -12.24 16.12 0.01
C SER A 264 -12.65 17.49 -0.56
N GLY A 265 -13.79 17.57 -1.25
CA GLY A 265 -14.21 18.76 -1.99
C GLY A 265 -13.54 18.88 -3.37
N THR A 266 -13.93 19.90 -4.12
CA THR A 266 -13.52 20.07 -5.53
C THR A 266 -12.06 20.43 -5.70
N VAL A 267 -11.43 20.97 -4.66
CA VAL A 267 -10.00 21.23 -4.61
C VAL A 267 -9.50 20.81 -3.25
N PHE A 268 -8.47 19.98 -3.21
CA PHE A 268 -7.79 19.62 -1.97
C PHE A 268 -6.29 19.52 -2.19
N SER A 269 -5.53 19.58 -1.11
CA SER A 269 -4.08 19.39 -1.15
C SER A 269 -3.66 18.31 -0.18
N TYR A 270 -2.62 17.57 -0.52
CA TYR A 270 -1.98 16.60 0.36
C TYR A 270 -0.47 16.66 0.21
N THR A 271 0.24 16.23 1.26
CA THR A 271 1.71 16.15 1.22
C THR A 271 2.09 14.70 0.99
N ASN A 272 2.79 14.46 -0.12
CA ASN A 272 3.52 13.20 -0.31
C ASN A 272 4.83 13.32 0.46
N HIS A 273 4.92 12.63 1.59
CA HIS A 273 6.06 12.77 2.51
C HIS A 273 7.36 12.18 1.97
N TYR A 274 7.28 11.19 1.07
CA TYR A 274 8.45 10.60 0.42
C TYR A 274 9.24 11.64 -0.38
N TYR A 275 8.54 12.48 -1.14
CA TYR A 275 9.15 13.57 -1.92
C TYR A 275 9.11 14.92 -1.21
N SER A 276 8.56 15.00 0.00
CA SER A 276 8.23 16.27 0.67
C SER A 276 7.50 17.26 -0.25
N THR A 277 6.64 16.73 -1.13
CA THR A 277 5.98 17.49 -2.20
C THR A 277 4.52 17.67 -1.86
N VAL A 278 4.02 18.91 -1.96
CA VAL A 278 2.60 19.22 -1.79
C VAL A 278 1.93 19.17 -3.15
N TYR A 279 0.98 18.26 -3.31
CA TYR A 279 0.11 18.18 -4.47
C TYR A 279 -1.18 18.94 -4.19
N THR A 280 -1.68 19.67 -5.20
CA THR A 280 -3.01 20.25 -5.19
C THR A 280 -3.81 19.59 -6.30
N ILE A 281 -4.86 18.88 -5.90
CA ILE A 281 -5.74 18.14 -6.79
C ILE A 281 -7.01 18.95 -6.97
N THR A 282 -7.41 19.12 -8.22
CA THR A 282 -8.73 19.65 -8.58
C THR A 282 -9.52 18.49 -9.14
N ALA A 283 -10.64 18.18 -8.52
CA ALA A 283 -11.53 17.12 -8.96
C ALA A 283 -12.35 17.61 -10.16
N ASP A 284 -12.46 16.76 -11.17
CA ASP A 284 -13.32 16.99 -12.32
C ASP A 284 -14.78 16.86 -11.86
N ILE A 285 -15.55 17.94 -11.97
CA ILE A 285 -16.95 18.01 -11.47
C ILE A 285 -17.99 18.12 -12.59
N GLU A 286 -17.53 18.41 -13.80
CA GLU A 286 -18.35 18.33 -15.00
C GLU A 286 -17.91 17.09 -15.77
N ASN A 287 -18.87 16.31 -16.25
CA ASN A 287 -18.58 15.20 -17.15
C ASN A 287 -18.24 15.79 -18.53
N THR A 288 -17.11 16.47 -18.60
CA THR A 288 -16.66 17.14 -19.82
C THR A 288 -16.16 16.06 -20.75
N THR A 289 -16.98 15.68 -21.71
CA THR A 289 -16.47 15.17 -22.98
C THR A 289 -15.56 16.26 -23.55
N VAL A 290 -14.26 16.16 -23.32
CA VAL A 290 -13.30 17.21 -23.69
C VAL A 290 -13.36 17.41 -25.21
N ALA A 291 -14.00 18.50 -25.63
CA ALA A 291 -13.75 19.10 -26.92
C ALA A 291 -12.41 19.83 -26.83
N VAL A 292 -11.37 19.22 -27.42
CA VAL A 292 -10.02 19.78 -27.49
C VAL A 292 -10.07 21.17 -28.11
N THR A 293 -9.75 22.20 -27.32
CA THR A 293 -9.43 23.53 -27.83
C THR A 293 -8.01 23.90 -27.36
N VAL A 294 -7.03 23.62 -28.21
CA VAL A 294 -5.66 24.14 -28.03
C VAL A 294 -5.68 25.62 -28.38
N THR A 295 -5.52 26.49 -27.38
CA THR A 295 -5.36 27.92 -27.61
C THR A 295 -3.88 28.27 -27.61
N GLY A 296 -3.28 28.34 -28.79
CA GLY A 296 -1.92 28.85 -29.02
C GLY A 296 -1.94 29.83 -30.19
N THR A 297 -1.71 31.10 -29.90
CA THR A 297 -1.78 32.26 -30.81
C THR A 297 -0.67 32.28 -31.86
N THR A 298 -1.00 32.54 -33.14
CA THR A 298 -0.55 33.68 -33.98
C THR A 298 -1.05 33.56 -35.43
N GLY A 299 -1.65 34.63 -35.99
CA GLY A 299 -1.50 35.00 -37.41
C GLY A 299 -2.59 34.61 -38.43
N ALA A 300 -3.49 35.57 -38.69
CA ALA A 300 -4.09 35.96 -39.99
C ALA A 300 -4.85 34.98 -40.93
N VAL A 301 -6.14 35.32 -41.10
CA VAL A 301 -6.98 35.39 -42.32
C VAL A 301 -7.21 34.13 -43.18
N GLY A 302 -8.48 33.71 -43.21
CA GLY A 302 -9.08 32.99 -44.35
C GLY A 302 -10.42 32.33 -44.01
N THR A 303 -11.55 32.98 -44.31
CA THR A 303 -12.84 32.28 -44.48
C THR A 303 -12.79 31.40 -45.72
N PRO A 304 -13.34 30.17 -45.67
CA PRO A 304 -14.61 29.99 -46.36
C PRO A 304 -15.60 29.04 -45.66
N THR A 305 -16.87 29.31 -45.97
CA THR A 305 -18.08 28.50 -45.81
C THR A 305 -17.94 27.07 -46.35
N GLN A 306 -18.45 26.05 -45.65
CA GLN A 306 -19.52 25.13 -46.13
C GLN A 306 -19.80 23.93 -45.20
N ASN A 307 -21.09 23.58 -45.21
CA ASN A 307 -21.74 22.33 -44.81
C ASN A 307 -20.96 21.04 -45.10
N GLY A 308 -21.15 20.04 -44.24
CA GLY A 308 -20.86 18.64 -44.55
C GLY A 308 -21.08 17.72 -43.36
N ALA A 309 -22.29 17.19 -43.23
CA ALA A 309 -22.56 16.01 -42.42
C ALA A 309 -21.80 14.79 -43.00
N GLY A 310 -21.16 14.02 -42.13
CA GLY A 310 -20.56 12.73 -42.45
C GLY A 310 -20.38 11.90 -41.17
N PRO A 311 -20.84 10.64 -41.13
CA PRO A 311 -20.96 9.88 -39.89
C PRO A 311 -19.59 9.32 -39.46
N PHE A 312 -19.19 9.55 -38.22
CA PHE A 312 -18.13 8.74 -37.63
C PHE A 312 -18.72 7.41 -37.17
N SER A 313 -18.30 6.38 -37.88
CA SER A 313 -18.49 4.96 -37.58
C SER A 313 -18.10 4.68 -36.13
N THR A 314 -19.03 4.08 -35.39
CA THR A 314 -18.76 3.29 -34.19
C THR A 314 -17.61 2.33 -34.41
N SER A 315 -16.52 2.48 -33.66
CA SER A 315 -15.64 1.36 -33.33
C SER A 315 -15.67 1.17 -31.82
N GLN A 316 -16.07 -0.04 -31.44
CA GLN A 316 -16.24 -0.58 -30.10
C GLN A 316 -15.21 -0.07 -29.09
N SER A 317 -15.73 0.42 -27.95
CA SER A 317 -14.98 0.52 -26.70
C SER A 317 -14.53 -0.88 -26.29
N ALA A 318 -13.29 -1.21 -26.64
CA ALA A 318 -12.53 -2.23 -25.94
C ALA A 318 -11.79 -1.51 -24.81
N ALA A 319 -11.99 -1.97 -23.56
CA ALA A 319 -11.20 -1.54 -22.43
C ALA A 319 -9.71 -1.65 -22.81
N ARG A 320 -9.02 -0.51 -22.89
CA ARG A 320 -7.56 -0.51 -23.04
C ARG A 320 -6.99 -0.73 -21.66
N VAL A 321 -6.66 -1.99 -21.37
CA VAL A 321 -5.67 -2.29 -20.34
C VAL A 321 -4.36 -1.65 -20.84
N LEU A 322 -3.96 -0.55 -20.21
CA LEU A 322 -2.60 -0.03 -20.36
C LEU A 322 -1.66 -1.14 -19.88
N SER A 323 -0.83 -1.65 -20.79
CA SER A 323 0.12 -2.70 -20.46
C SER A 323 0.96 -2.25 -19.26
N PRO A 324 1.08 -3.06 -18.19
CA PRO A 324 2.12 -2.80 -17.21
C PRO A 324 3.47 -2.77 -17.95
N MET A 325 4.41 -1.94 -17.50
CA MET A 325 5.76 -1.92 -18.04
C MET A 325 6.36 -3.33 -17.99
N THR A 326 6.27 -4.09 -19.08
CA THR A 326 6.66 -5.51 -19.17
C THR A 326 8.18 -5.73 -19.19
N GLY A 327 8.96 -4.71 -18.82
CA GLY A 327 10.40 -4.77 -18.65
C GLY A 327 10.85 -5.19 -17.25
N TRP A 328 9.94 -5.27 -16.27
CA TRP A 328 10.32 -5.63 -14.90
C TRP A 328 10.60 -7.13 -14.79
N ARG A 329 11.89 -7.49 -14.89
CA ARG A 329 12.39 -8.74 -14.33
C ARG A 329 12.65 -8.47 -12.85
N PRO A 330 12.03 -9.18 -11.90
CA PRO A 330 12.51 -9.17 -10.52
C PRO A 330 13.93 -9.75 -10.58
N SER A 331 14.93 -8.86 -10.50
CA SER A 331 16.30 -9.30 -10.32
C SER A 331 16.37 -9.90 -8.93
N ALA A 332 16.60 -11.21 -8.86
CA ALA A 332 16.82 -11.99 -7.64
C ALA A 332 18.10 -11.60 -6.88
N ALA A 333 18.37 -10.30 -6.74
CA ALA A 333 19.62 -9.73 -6.25
C ALA A 333 19.47 -8.91 -4.95
N PHE A 334 18.34 -9.02 -4.25
CA PHE A 334 18.22 -8.60 -2.83
C PHE A 334 18.44 -9.79 -1.88
N MET A 335 19.36 -10.69 -2.26
CA MET A 335 19.77 -11.83 -1.43
C MET A 335 21.30 -11.91 -1.35
N CYS A 336 21.94 -10.84 -0.86
CA CYS A 336 23.30 -10.88 -0.32
C CYS A 336 23.72 -9.53 0.28
N LEU A 337 24.43 -9.58 1.42
CA LEU A 337 24.88 -8.50 2.32
C LEU A 337 23.76 -7.97 3.24
N MET A 338 23.75 -8.21 4.55
CA MET A 338 24.87 -8.20 5.49
C MET A 338 24.92 -9.42 6.42
N PHE A 339 25.89 -10.30 6.18
CA PHE A 339 26.67 -10.95 7.23
C PHE A 339 28.12 -10.47 7.05
N ILE A 340 28.89 -10.39 8.14
CA ILE A 340 30.18 -9.71 8.36
C ILE A 340 29.90 -8.35 9.03
N ILE A 341 29.96 -8.16 10.35
CA ILE A 341 30.75 -8.76 11.44
C ILE A 341 29.87 -8.87 12.69
#